data_AF-A0A528E505-F1
#
_entry.id   AF-A0A528E505-F1
#
_cell.length_a   1.000
_cell.length_b   1.000
_cell.length_c   1.000
_cell.angle_alpha   90.00
_cell.angle_beta   90.00
_cell.angle_gamma   90.00
#
_symmetry.space_group_name_H-M   'P 1'
#
loop_
_entity.id
_entity.type
_entity.pdbx_description
1 polymer ?
#
loop_
_entity_poly.entity_id
_entity_poly.type
_entity_poly.pdbx_seq_one_letter_code
_entity_poly.pdbx_strand_id
1 'polypeptide(L)'
;MTSKLDQHRRALAGILGYLASHGLAGSVIGPDNIANDEDPALPAREFVDLVRWLESEGAVRVPAVPSMQRGVFPKVQLTAIGLRILGLESPIAKDQTVESSLAKSTSPETRAKIGEFIGSVLGGFFNSQK
;
A
#
# COMPACT_ATOMS: atom_id res chain seq x y z
N MET A 1 11.21 18.77 8.84
CA MET A 1 11.03 18.35 7.44
C MET A 1 11.07 16.85 7.39
N THR A 2 9.98 16.20 6.98
CA THR A 2 9.95 14.77 6.75
C THR A 2 10.70 14.45 5.46
N SER A 3 11.51 13.39 5.46
CA SER A 3 12.31 13.05 4.28
C SER A 3 11.41 12.58 3.12
N LYS A 4 11.91 12.67 1.89
CA LYS A 4 11.23 12.13 0.69
C LYS A 4 10.87 10.65 0.88
N LEU A 5 11.77 9.89 1.51
CA LEU A 5 11.56 8.48 1.82
C LEU A 5 10.41 8.29 2.82
N ASP A 6 10.29 9.13 3.85
CA ASP A 6 9.20 9.05 4.82
C ASP A 6 7.85 9.46 4.22
N GLN A 7 7.85 10.38 3.26
CA GLN A 7 6.66 10.71 2.46
C GLN A 7 6.21 9.51 1.61
N HIS A 8 7.15 8.86 0.90
CA HIS A 8 6.84 7.66 0.12
C HIS A 8 6.35 6.52 1.00
N ARG A 9 6.97 6.29 2.17
CA ARG A 9 6.53 5.27 3.13
C ARG A 9 5.08 5.49 3.58
N ARG A 10 4.72 6.74 3.88
CA ARG A 10 3.35 7.10 4.28
C ARG A 10 2.37 6.93 3.13
N ALA A 11 2.73 7.34 1.92
CA ALA A 11 1.91 7.13 0.73
C ALA A 11 1.70 5.64 0.41
N LEU A 12 2.75 4.82 0.47
CA LEU A 12 2.66 3.36 0.30
C LEU A 12 1.73 2.74 1.35
N ALA A 13 1.87 3.16 2.61
CA ALA A 13 0.98 2.70 3.67
C ALA A 13 -0.47 3.11 3.44
N GLY A 14 -0.70 4.33 2.97
CA GLY A 14 -2.02 4.82 2.60
C GLY A 14 -2.63 4.06 1.43
N ILE A 15 -1.85 3.74 0.38
CA ILE A 15 -2.31 2.94 -0.77
C ILE A 15 -2.77 1.56 -0.29
N LEU A 16 -1.91 0.85 0.46
CA LEU A 16 -2.23 -0.50 0.94
C LEU A 16 -3.41 -0.48 1.92
N GLY A 17 -3.47 0.50 2.83
CA GLY A 17 -4.58 0.68 3.77
C GLY A 17 -5.91 0.99 3.06
N TYR A 18 -5.88 1.84 2.03
CA TYR A 18 -7.05 2.14 1.21
C TYR A 18 -7.56 0.88 0.49
N LEU A 19 -6.67 0.11 -0.13
CA LEU A 19 -7.08 -1.13 -0.79
C LEU A 19 -7.63 -2.15 0.21
N ALA A 20 -7.05 -2.24 1.41
CA ALA A 20 -7.53 -3.14 2.45
C ALA A 20 -8.94 -2.79 2.93
N SER A 21 -9.26 -1.51 3.09
CA SER A 21 -10.60 -1.08 3.51
C SER A 21 -11.68 -1.40 2.46
N HIS A 22 -11.30 -1.67 1.21
CA HIS A 22 -12.19 -2.10 0.13
C HIS A 22 -12.13 -3.63 -0.12
N GLY A 23 -11.42 -4.38 0.72
CA GLY A 23 -11.30 -5.83 0.64
C GLY A 23 -10.56 -6.32 -0.60
N LEU A 24 -11.01 -7.45 -1.17
CA LEU A 24 -10.42 -8.05 -2.38
C LEU A 24 -10.99 -7.45 -3.68
N ALA A 25 -11.92 -6.50 -3.58
CA ALA A 25 -12.55 -5.89 -4.73
C ALA A 25 -11.58 -4.94 -5.46
N GLY A 26 -11.65 -4.94 -6.79
CA GLY A 26 -10.90 -3.99 -7.61
C GLY A 26 -11.38 -2.57 -7.35
N SER A 27 -10.49 -1.73 -6.85
CA SER A 27 -10.80 -0.35 -6.47
C SER A 27 -10.13 0.65 -7.40
N VAL A 28 -10.73 1.82 -7.54
CA VAL A 28 -10.08 2.94 -8.24
C VAL A 28 -9.22 3.67 -7.23
N ILE A 29 -7.93 3.83 -7.51
CA ILE A 29 -7.02 4.60 -6.66
C ILE A 29 -6.36 5.72 -7.46
N GLY A 30 -6.09 6.82 -6.78
CA GLY A 30 -5.39 7.99 -7.29
C GLY A 30 -4.84 8.82 -6.11
N PRO A 31 -4.06 9.88 -6.39
CA PRO A 31 -3.42 10.69 -5.36
C PRO A 31 -4.42 11.24 -4.33
N ASP A 32 -5.61 11.63 -4.78
CA ASP A 32 -6.66 12.21 -3.94
C ASP A 32 -7.30 11.19 -2.99
N ASN A 33 -7.22 9.88 -3.29
CA ASN A 33 -7.75 8.83 -2.42
C ASN A 33 -6.88 8.59 -1.18
N ILE A 34 -5.61 9.00 -1.24
CA ILE A 34 -4.62 8.78 -0.18
C ILE A 34 -4.28 10.06 0.60
N ALA A 35 -4.60 11.21 0.01
CA ALA A 35 -4.35 12.52 0.60
C ALA A 35 -5.18 12.72 1.88
N ASN A 36 -4.59 13.40 2.85
CA ASN A 36 -5.27 13.87 4.06
C ASN A 36 -4.64 15.19 4.53
N ASP A 37 -5.18 15.79 5.59
CA ASP A 37 -4.74 17.09 6.10
C ASP A 37 -3.26 17.09 6.54
N GLU A 38 -2.72 15.95 6.97
CA GLU A 38 -1.32 15.80 7.40
C GLU A 38 -0.37 15.41 6.26
N ASP A 39 -0.87 14.74 5.22
CA ASP A 39 -0.12 14.31 4.05
C ASP A 39 -0.88 14.67 2.74
N PRO A 40 -0.52 15.80 2.09
CA PRO A 40 -1.20 16.25 0.90
C PRO A 40 -0.95 15.31 -0.29
N ALA A 41 -1.83 15.42 -1.30
CA ALA A 41 -1.77 14.61 -2.51
C ALA A 41 -0.39 14.67 -3.17
N LEU A 42 0.14 13.48 -3.50
CA LEU A 42 1.38 13.37 -4.27
C LEU A 42 1.18 13.85 -5.70
N PRO A 43 2.23 14.40 -6.35
CA PRO A 43 2.21 14.59 -7.79
C PRO A 43 1.87 13.28 -8.52
N ALA A 44 1.03 13.36 -9.55
CA ALA A 44 0.53 12.18 -10.28
C ALA A 44 1.66 11.23 -10.71
N ARG A 45 2.79 11.76 -11.18
CA ARG A 45 3.96 10.96 -11.57
C ARG A 45 4.54 10.16 -10.40
N GLU A 46 4.70 10.78 -9.24
CA GLU A 46 5.23 10.10 -8.06
C GLU A 46 4.28 9.00 -7.59
N PHE A 47 2.97 9.28 -7.60
CA PHE A 47 1.96 8.27 -7.26
C PHE A 47 1.99 7.08 -8.23
N VAL A 48 2.13 7.35 -9.54
CA VAL A 48 2.31 6.30 -10.56
C VAL A 48 3.51 5.41 -10.26
N ASP A 49 4.66 6.01 -9.94
CA ASP A 49 5.88 5.27 -9.66
C ASP A 49 5.71 4.35 -8.43
N LEU A 50 5.04 4.83 -7.37
CA LEU A 50 4.76 4.03 -6.17
C LEU A 50 3.81 2.86 -6.45
N VAL A 51 2.73 3.08 -7.20
CA VAL A 51 1.78 2.00 -7.53
C VAL A 51 2.43 0.97 -8.45
N ARG A 52 3.22 1.39 -9.43
CA ARG A 52 3.97 0.48 -10.30
C ARG A 52 5.04 -0.29 -9.56
N TRP A 53 5.69 0.33 -8.58
CA TRP A 53 6.61 -0.38 -7.70
C TRP A 53 5.89 -1.48 -6.90
N LEU A 54 4.77 -1.17 -6.24
CA LEU A 54 3.96 -2.17 -5.53
C LEU A 54 3.46 -3.30 -6.44
N GLU A 55 3.11 -2.98 -7.68
CA GLU A 55 2.72 -3.98 -8.69
C GLU A 55 3.91 -4.89 -9.05
N SER A 56 5.10 -4.32 -9.23
CA SER A 56 6.33 -5.07 -9.54
C SER A 56 6.79 -5.98 -8.38
N GLU A 57 6.58 -5.55 -7.13
CA GLU A 57 6.79 -6.36 -5.92
C GLU A 57 5.69 -7.42 -5.73
N GLY A 58 4.67 -7.43 -6.60
CA GLY A 58 3.55 -8.35 -6.52
C GLY A 58 2.60 -8.10 -5.36
N ALA A 59 2.71 -6.96 -4.66
CA ALA A 59 1.83 -6.59 -3.55
C ALA A 59 0.42 -6.21 -4.01
N VAL A 60 0.30 -5.64 -5.22
CA VAL A 60 -0.97 -5.31 -5.86
C VAL A 60 -1.02 -5.85 -7.29
N ARG A 61 -2.23 -5.92 -7.86
CA ARG A 61 -2.46 -6.18 -9.29
C ARG A 61 -3.28 -5.05 -9.90
N VAL A 62 -2.94 -4.66 -11.13
CA VAL A 62 -3.63 -3.62 -11.90
C VAL A 62 -4.16 -4.22 -13.22
N PRO A 63 -5.37 -4.79 -13.23
CA PRO A 63 -5.90 -5.51 -14.39
C PRO A 63 -6.45 -4.59 -15.49
N ALA A 64 -6.61 -3.29 -15.23
CA ALA A 64 -7.15 -2.32 -16.17
C ALA A 64 -6.12 -1.23 -16.49
N VAL A 65 -6.25 -0.59 -17.66
CA VAL A 65 -5.30 0.41 -18.14
C VAL A 65 -5.38 1.67 -17.27
N PRO A 66 -4.27 2.11 -16.64
CA PRO A 66 -4.27 3.31 -15.82
C PRO A 66 -4.13 4.59 -16.65
N SER A 67 -4.63 5.69 -16.10
CA SER A 67 -4.37 7.04 -16.60
C SER A 67 -3.08 7.57 -16.00
N MET A 68 -1.97 7.42 -16.74
CA MET A 68 -0.64 7.84 -16.28
C MET A 68 -0.55 9.36 -16.04
N GLN A 69 -1.26 10.17 -16.84
CA GLN A 69 -1.27 11.63 -16.70
C GLN A 69 -1.95 12.08 -15.40
N ARG A 70 -3.01 11.39 -14.98
CA ARG A 70 -3.78 11.72 -13.77
C ARG A 70 -3.36 10.91 -12.55
N GLY A 71 -2.51 9.89 -12.73
CA GLY A 71 -2.15 8.95 -11.68
C GLY A 71 -3.33 8.10 -11.20
N VAL A 72 -4.31 7.83 -12.06
CA VAL A 72 -5.51 7.07 -11.68
C VAL A 72 -5.39 5.63 -12.17
N PHE A 73 -5.53 4.68 -11.25
CA PHE A 73 -5.44 3.25 -11.50
C PHE A 73 -6.81 2.60 -11.23
N PRO A 74 -7.52 2.14 -12.28
CA PRO A 74 -8.76 1.43 -12.11
C PRO A 74 -8.53 -0.04 -11.72
N LYS A 75 -9.42 -0.57 -10.89
CA LYS A 75 -9.49 -2.00 -10.49
C LYS A 75 -8.23 -2.53 -9.79
N VAL A 76 -7.49 -1.68 -9.06
CA VAL A 76 -6.35 -2.15 -8.26
C VAL A 76 -6.83 -3.08 -7.15
N GLN A 77 -6.13 -4.20 -6.97
CA GLN A 77 -6.45 -5.22 -5.98
C GLN A 77 -5.22 -5.60 -5.15
N LEU A 78 -5.41 -5.85 -3.86
CA LEU A 78 -4.39 -6.49 -3.05
C LEU A 78 -4.19 -7.95 -3.49
N THR A 79 -2.94 -8.40 -3.45
CA THR A 79 -2.60 -9.81 -3.57
C THR A 79 -2.46 -10.46 -2.19
N ALA A 80 -2.22 -11.76 -2.16
CA ALA A 80 -1.81 -12.45 -0.94
C ALA A 80 -0.55 -11.82 -0.29
N ILE A 81 0.40 -11.35 -1.11
CA ILE A 81 1.60 -10.65 -0.62
C ILE A 81 1.20 -9.32 0.01
N GLY A 82 0.33 -8.54 -0.65
CA GLY A 82 -0.19 -7.28 -0.11
C GLY A 82 -0.90 -7.45 1.23
N LEU A 83 -1.73 -8.49 1.37
CA LEU A 83 -2.41 -8.81 2.63
C LEU A 83 -1.43 -9.20 3.73
N ARG A 84 -0.40 -9.97 3.39
CA ARG A 84 0.67 -10.36 4.31
C ARG A 84 1.45 -9.16 4.84
N ILE A 85 1.82 -8.21 3.98
CA ILE A 85 2.51 -6.97 4.37
C ILE A 85 1.69 -6.19 5.42
N LEU A 86 0.37 -6.19 5.26
CA LEU A 86 -0.55 -5.53 6.19
C LEU A 86 -0.75 -6.31 7.51
N GLY A 87 -0.19 -7.52 7.63
CA GLY A 87 -0.49 -8.41 8.74
C GLY A 87 -1.97 -8.82 8.79
N LEU A 88 -2.66 -8.74 7.64
CA LEU A 88 -4.06 -9.15 7.44
C LEU A 88 -4.15 -10.57 6.89
N GLU A 89 -3.10 -11.38 7.04
CA GLU A 89 -3.23 -12.83 6.89
C GLU A 89 -4.35 -13.26 7.82
N SER A 90 -5.41 -13.82 7.23
CA SER A 90 -6.62 -14.21 7.94
C SER A 90 -6.25 -14.90 9.26
N PRO A 91 -6.67 -14.39 10.43
CA PRO A 91 -6.70 -15.24 11.60
C PRO A 91 -7.79 -16.27 11.30
N ILE A 92 -7.39 -17.44 10.80
CA ILE A 92 -8.23 -18.64 10.93
C ILE A 92 -8.15 -19.10 12.39
N ALA A 93 -8.40 -18.17 13.32
CA ALA A 93 -8.85 -18.50 14.64
C ALA A 93 -10.37 -18.44 14.53
N LYS A 94 -11.03 -19.57 14.84
CA LYS A 94 -12.48 -19.60 15.04
C LYS A 94 -12.86 -18.35 15.84
N ASP A 95 -13.81 -17.56 15.33
CA ASP A 95 -14.48 -16.45 16.02
C ASP A 95 -14.01 -15.01 15.72
N GLN A 96 -13.10 -14.76 14.75
CA GLN A 96 -12.81 -13.38 14.28
C GLN A 96 -13.25 -13.15 12.84
N THR A 97 -14.10 -12.13 12.60
CA THR A 97 -14.51 -11.75 11.25
C THR A 97 -13.45 -10.88 10.59
N VAL A 98 -13.32 -11.02 9.27
CA VAL A 98 -12.40 -10.25 8.44
C VAL A 98 -12.64 -8.74 8.62
N GLU A 99 -13.90 -8.30 8.82
CA GLU A 99 -14.20 -6.89 9.07
C GLU A 99 -13.56 -6.34 10.36
N SER A 100 -13.42 -7.17 11.41
CA SER A 100 -12.80 -6.75 12.67
C SER A 100 -11.27 -6.58 12.57
N SER A 101 -10.62 -7.39 11.73
CA SER A 101 -9.20 -7.25 11.42
C SER A 101 -8.92 -6.05 10.51
N LEU A 102 -9.85 -5.73 9.60
CA LEU A 102 -9.77 -4.56 8.73
C LEU A 102 -9.91 -3.23 9.49
N ALA A 103 -10.76 -3.16 10.50
CA ALA A 103 -10.89 -1.96 11.35
C ALA A 103 -9.61 -1.62 12.14
N LYS A 104 -8.72 -2.61 12.37
CA LYS A 104 -7.39 -2.41 12.97
C LYS A 104 -6.30 -2.02 11.95
N SER A 105 -6.58 -2.04 10.64
CA SER A 105 -5.53 -1.89 9.60
C SER A 105 -4.99 -0.46 9.47
N THR A 106 -5.57 0.53 10.13
CA THR A 106 -5.03 1.90 10.26
C THR A 106 -4.19 2.12 11.53
N SER A 107 -3.96 1.07 12.32
CA SER A 107 -3.20 1.14 13.57
C SER A 107 -1.70 1.44 13.34
N PRO A 108 -1.01 2.02 14.36
CA PRO A 108 0.44 2.19 14.34
C PRO A 108 1.21 0.89 14.08
N GLU A 109 0.67 -0.27 14.51
CA GLU A 109 1.26 -1.59 14.27
C GLU A 109 1.27 -1.97 12.79
N THR A 110 0.18 -1.70 12.06
CA THR A 110 0.14 -1.94 10.61
C THR A 110 1.12 -1.04 9.87
N ARG A 111 1.23 0.24 10.28
CA ARG A 111 2.24 1.16 9.73
C ARG A 111 3.68 0.68 10.00
N ALA A 112 3.94 0.09 11.18
CA ALA A 112 5.24 -0.49 11.51
C ALA A 112 5.56 -1.70 10.61
N LYS A 113 4.63 -2.62 10.40
CA LYS A 113 4.81 -3.79 9.50
C LYS A 113 5.06 -3.38 8.05
N ILE A 114 4.35 -2.37 7.56
CA ILE A 114 4.60 -1.78 6.24
C ILE A 114 6.00 -1.16 6.19
N GLY A 115 6.40 -0.45 7.26
CA GLY A 115 7.74 0.09 7.41
C GLY A 115 8.84 -0.97 7.40
N GLU A 116 8.64 -2.09 8.08
CA GLU A 116 9.53 -3.26 8.08
C GLU A 116 9.64 -3.88 6.69
N PHE A 117 8.52 -4.08 5.99
CA PHE A 117 8.51 -4.57 4.62
C PHE A 117 9.34 -3.65 3.70
N ILE A 118 9.05 -2.35 3.70
CA ILE A 118 9.79 -1.37 2.90
C ILE A 118 11.29 -1.37 3.27
N GLY A 119 11.60 -1.45 4.57
CA GLY A 119 12.97 -1.57 5.06
C GLY A 119 13.69 -2.84 4.60
N SER A 120 12.98 -3.97 4.55
CA SER A 120 13.53 -5.26 4.13
C SER A 120 13.79 -5.31 2.62
N VAL A 121 12.88 -4.78 1.79
CA VAL A 121 13.05 -4.74 0.34
C VAL A 121 14.21 -3.81 -0.01
N LEU A 122 14.22 -2.57 0.52
CA LEU A 122 15.30 -1.63 0.26
C LEU A 122 16.64 -2.07 0.88
N GLY A 123 16.62 -2.62 2.09
CA GLY A 123 17.82 -3.12 2.78
C GLY A 123 18.44 -4.34 2.10
N GLY A 124 17.63 -5.20 1.48
CA GLY A 124 18.09 -6.32 0.64
C GLY A 124 18.91 -5.86 -0.56
N PHE A 125 18.55 -4.73 -1.17
CA PHE A 125 19.33 -4.13 -2.27
C PHE A 125 20.68 -3.56 -1.79
N PHE A 126 20.74 -2.93 -0.60
CA PHE A 126 21.99 -2.37 -0.07
C PHE A 126 22.96 -3.42 0.48
N ASN A 127 22.47 -4.58 0.96
CA ASN A 127 23.33 -5.68 1.40
C ASN A 127 23.81 -6.59 0.26
N SER A 128 23.28 -6.46 -0.96
CA SER A 128 23.71 -7.24 -2.12
C SER A 128 24.90 -6.64 -2.87
N GLN A 129 25.42 -5.48 -2.45
CA GLN A 129 26.61 -4.82 -3.02
C GLN A 129 27.85 -4.86 -2.11
N LYS A 130 27.94 -5.81 -1.18
CA LYS A 130 29.17 -6.10 -0.42
C LYS A 130 29.74 -7.46 -0.74
#